data_AF-A0A7C5H5X2-F1
#
_entry.id   AF-A0A7C5H5X2-F1
#
_cell.length_a   1.000
_cell.length_b   1.000
_cell.length_c   1.000
_cell.angle_alpha   90.00
_cell.angle_beta   90.00
_cell.angle_gamma   90.00
#
_symmetry.space_group_name_H-M   'P 1'
#
loop_
_entity.id
_entity.type
_entity.pdbx_description
1 polymer ?
#
loop_
_entity_poly.entity_id
_entity_poly.type
_entity_poly.pdbx_seq_one_letter_code
_entity_poly.pdbx_strand_id
1 'polypeptide(L)'
;LEPLKGITRIRTDFAMVVDSEPLHIDIPEATKVRIKNGRVIGIGKRLKKFDTIDAGIFICSPSIFDFIKKSLKEGESTWNDVKRDWILDNPVTLYDVKGGLWYDIDTPEDLARIRNLIEKRTLWKPRDGIISRYLNRPISIRISNLFAKTPITPNQVTMLSFFIALISAFLFGLGYRAALIFGGISAQISSIIDGCDGEVARIKGMSSPFGAYLDSVLDRWADGLIIFGMAFGYSILHSSISIWPIALLALLGSISVSYTESKFESLFGKPLLLSWGLPVKRDSRLFLFMLGGVFNIIPLVLIIVGSLGIIESLRRLLLLIPQGEKSQ
;
A
#
# COMPACT_ATOMS: atom_id res chain seq x y z
N LEU A 1 -7.31 -10.32 5.44
CA LEU A 1 -7.28 -11.17 6.65
C LEU A 1 -7.91 -10.34 7.76
N GLU A 2 -9.22 -10.44 7.93
CA GLU A 2 -9.91 -9.83 9.06
C GLU A 2 -9.67 -10.75 10.27
N PRO A 3 -8.90 -10.33 11.28
CA PRO A 3 -8.53 -11.19 12.39
C PRO A 3 -9.73 -11.70 13.20
N LEU A 4 -10.92 -11.11 13.04
CA LEU A 4 -12.14 -11.47 13.76
C LEU A 4 -13.21 -12.13 12.88
N LYS A 5 -12.86 -12.57 11.67
CA LYS A 5 -13.85 -13.12 10.73
C LYS A 5 -14.52 -14.36 11.31
N GLY A 6 -15.85 -14.31 11.40
CA GLY A 6 -16.66 -15.43 11.92
C GLY A 6 -16.72 -15.51 13.44
N ILE A 7 -16.17 -14.52 14.17
CA ILE A 7 -16.27 -14.46 15.63
C ILE A 7 -17.72 -14.52 16.12
N THR A 8 -18.65 -13.88 15.41
CA THR A 8 -20.09 -13.87 15.72
C THR A 8 -20.79 -15.22 15.55
N ARG A 9 -20.13 -16.21 14.94
CA ARG A 9 -20.66 -17.58 14.78
C ARG A 9 -20.38 -18.46 15.99
N ILE A 10 -19.54 -18.01 16.92
CA ILE A 10 -19.23 -18.75 18.15
C ILE A 10 -20.50 -18.85 19.00
N ARG A 11 -20.85 -20.08 19.40
CA ARG A 11 -21.98 -20.39 20.27
C ARG A 11 -21.44 -20.97 21.58
N THR A 12 -21.30 -20.12 22.58
CA THR A 12 -20.79 -20.48 23.91
C THR A 12 -21.26 -19.43 24.93
N ASP A 13 -21.19 -19.75 26.20
CA ASP A 13 -21.51 -18.79 27.27
C ASP A 13 -20.42 -17.76 27.47
N PHE A 14 -19.16 -18.13 27.21
CA PHE A 14 -18.03 -17.20 27.24
C PHE A 14 -16.95 -17.61 26.22
N ALA A 15 -16.77 -16.77 25.20
CA ALA A 15 -15.61 -16.76 24.32
C ALA A 15 -14.69 -15.57 24.59
N MET A 16 -13.39 -15.81 24.54
CA MET A 16 -12.35 -14.78 24.64
C MET A 16 -11.49 -14.80 23.39
N VAL A 17 -11.25 -13.62 22.82
CA VAL A 17 -10.27 -13.43 21.75
C VAL A 17 -8.89 -13.38 22.36
N VAL A 18 -7.99 -14.22 21.86
CA VAL A 18 -6.60 -14.28 22.31
C VAL A 18 -5.65 -14.19 21.12
N ASP A 19 -4.40 -13.88 21.41
CA ASP A 19 -3.31 -13.92 20.44
C ASP A 19 -2.19 -14.81 20.95
N SER A 20 -1.92 -15.90 20.22
CA SER A 20 -0.78 -16.80 20.49
C SER A 20 0.55 -16.31 19.89
N GLU A 21 0.51 -15.38 18.94
CA GLU A 21 1.68 -14.89 18.20
C GLU A 21 1.72 -13.35 18.17
N PRO A 22 1.71 -12.66 19.32
CA PRO A 22 1.56 -11.21 19.35
C PRO A 22 2.76 -10.48 18.74
N LEU A 23 2.52 -9.70 17.68
CA LEU A 23 3.55 -9.00 16.92
C LEU A 23 3.75 -7.53 17.33
N HIS A 24 2.71 -6.89 17.86
CA HIS A 24 2.68 -5.44 18.08
C HIS A 24 2.22 -5.04 19.49
N ILE A 25 2.22 -5.96 20.45
CA ILE A 25 1.69 -5.70 21.80
C ILE A 25 2.82 -5.62 22.82
N ASP A 26 2.68 -4.74 23.80
CA ASP A 26 3.58 -4.67 24.95
C ASP A 26 3.26 -5.80 25.96
N ILE A 27 4.02 -6.89 25.87
CA ILE A 27 3.82 -8.12 26.66
C ILE A 27 3.79 -7.89 28.19
N PRO A 28 4.60 -7.00 28.79
CA PRO A 28 4.54 -6.69 30.21
C PRO A 28 3.19 -6.12 30.68
N GLU A 29 2.55 -5.28 29.87
CA GLU A 29 1.27 -4.65 30.21
C GLU A 29 0.05 -5.52 29.85
N ALA A 30 0.24 -6.46 28.93
CA ALA A 30 -0.80 -7.36 28.44
C ALA A 30 -1.35 -8.30 29.54
N THR A 31 -2.66 -8.56 29.45
CA THR A 31 -3.30 -9.60 30.25
C THR A 31 -2.96 -10.96 29.64
N LYS A 32 -2.23 -11.78 30.39
CA LYS A 32 -1.75 -13.09 29.91
C LYS A 32 -2.78 -14.18 30.21
N VAL A 33 -2.78 -15.22 29.37
CA VAL A 33 -3.67 -16.38 29.49
C VAL A 33 -2.84 -17.66 29.48
N ARG A 34 -3.09 -18.53 30.46
CA ARG A 34 -2.46 -19.85 30.56
C ARG A 34 -3.47 -20.94 30.21
N ILE A 35 -3.04 -21.87 29.37
CA ILE A 35 -3.83 -22.97 28.84
C ILE A 35 -3.18 -24.30 29.27
N LYS A 36 -4.01 -25.26 29.68
CA LYS A 36 -3.58 -26.64 29.94
C LYS A 36 -4.68 -27.59 29.50
N ASN A 37 -4.34 -28.58 28.67
CA ASN A 37 -5.27 -29.57 28.14
C ASN A 37 -6.52 -28.94 27.47
N GLY A 38 -6.31 -27.86 26.71
CA GLY A 38 -7.40 -27.15 26.00
C GLY A 38 -8.32 -26.30 26.90
N ARG A 39 -8.05 -26.20 28.21
CA ARG A 39 -8.77 -25.32 29.14
C ARG A 39 -7.92 -24.14 29.55
N VAL A 40 -8.54 -22.99 29.69
CA VAL A 40 -7.93 -21.85 30.38
C VAL A 40 -7.80 -22.21 31.86
N ILE A 41 -6.61 -22.02 32.43
CA ILE A 41 -6.33 -22.33 33.84
C ILE A 41 -5.79 -21.13 34.62
N GLY A 42 -5.61 -19.99 33.95
CA GLY A 42 -5.15 -18.77 34.60
C GLY A 42 -5.20 -17.58 33.67
N ILE A 43 -5.59 -16.43 34.22
CA ILE A 43 -5.59 -15.13 33.55
C ILE A 43 -4.99 -14.09 34.49
N GLY A 44 -4.14 -13.21 33.94
CA GLY A 44 -3.69 -12.01 34.64
C GLY A 44 -2.36 -11.46 34.13
N LYS A 45 -2.10 -10.18 34.44
CA LYS A 45 -0.87 -9.48 34.02
C LYS A 45 0.42 -10.06 34.63
N ARG A 46 0.31 -10.63 35.84
CA ARG A 46 1.44 -11.15 36.65
C ARG A 46 1.78 -12.63 36.41
N LEU A 47 1.18 -13.30 35.42
CA LEU A 47 1.51 -14.69 35.11
C LEU A 47 2.95 -14.81 34.57
N LYS A 48 3.77 -15.68 35.21
CA LYS A 48 5.14 -15.96 34.79
C LYS A 48 5.22 -16.88 33.56
N LYS A 49 4.28 -17.80 33.43
CA LYS A 49 4.12 -18.68 32.27
C LYS A 49 2.74 -18.43 31.67
N PHE A 50 2.69 -18.27 30.36
CA PHE A 50 1.47 -18.02 29.60
C PHE A 50 1.62 -18.65 28.21
N ASP A 51 0.50 -18.87 27.53
CA ASP A 51 0.46 -19.46 26.19
C ASP A 51 -0.06 -18.45 25.17
N THR A 52 -0.95 -17.55 25.58
CA THR A 52 -1.52 -16.50 24.74
C THR A 52 -1.72 -15.22 25.53
N ILE A 53 -2.00 -14.11 24.84
CA ILE A 53 -2.43 -12.85 25.44
C ILE A 53 -3.90 -12.56 25.13
N ASP A 54 -4.59 -11.89 26.04
CA ASP A 54 -5.98 -11.44 25.89
C ASP A 54 -6.03 -10.22 24.96
N ALA A 55 -6.87 -10.29 23.93
CA ALA A 55 -7.07 -9.20 22.96
C ALA A 55 -8.19 -8.24 23.33
N GLY A 56 -8.80 -8.39 24.52
CA GLY A 56 -9.80 -7.47 25.06
C GLY A 56 -11.20 -7.60 24.43
N ILE A 57 -11.42 -8.60 23.58
CA ILE A 57 -12.72 -8.85 22.93
C ILE A 57 -13.33 -10.13 23.49
N PHE A 58 -14.59 -10.05 23.88
CA PHE A 58 -15.32 -11.14 24.51
C PHE A 58 -16.70 -11.33 23.86
N ILE A 59 -17.13 -12.58 23.71
CA ILE A 59 -18.52 -12.93 23.41
C ILE A 59 -19.08 -13.64 24.61
N CYS A 60 -20.11 -13.08 25.20
CA CYS A 60 -20.75 -13.67 26.37
C CYS A 60 -22.24 -13.86 26.11
N SER A 61 -22.80 -14.97 26.60
CA SER A 61 -24.25 -15.10 26.70
C SER A 61 -24.78 -14.27 27.88
N PRO A 62 -26.09 -13.99 27.97
CA PRO A 62 -26.65 -13.22 29.07
C PRO A 62 -26.39 -13.81 30.48
N SER A 63 -26.02 -15.09 30.58
CA SER A 63 -25.71 -15.73 31.87
C SER A 63 -24.52 -15.08 32.59
N ILE A 64 -23.63 -14.41 31.85
CA ILE A 64 -22.49 -13.68 32.42
C ILE A 64 -22.94 -12.57 33.37
N PHE A 65 -24.10 -11.96 33.15
CA PHE A 65 -24.58 -10.86 34.00
C PHE A 65 -24.95 -11.33 35.40
N ASP A 66 -25.50 -12.54 35.54
CA ASP A 66 -25.82 -13.10 36.84
C ASP A 66 -24.56 -13.53 37.57
N PHE A 67 -23.56 -14.03 36.83
CA PHE A 67 -22.24 -14.31 37.37
C PHE A 67 -21.53 -13.04 37.87
N ILE A 68 -21.52 -11.96 37.07
CA ILE A 68 -20.96 -10.66 37.47
C ILE A 68 -21.61 -10.16 38.77
N LYS A 69 -22.95 -10.22 38.88
CA LYS A 69 -23.66 -9.82 40.11
C LYS A 69 -23.24 -10.64 41.33
N LYS A 70 -22.93 -11.93 41.14
CA LYS A 70 -22.43 -12.81 42.20
C LYS A 70 -21.00 -12.40 42.62
N SER A 71 -20.07 -12.29 41.67
CA SER A 71 -18.68 -11.90 41.96
C SER A 71 -18.59 -10.51 42.61
N LEU A 72 -19.41 -9.54 42.18
CA LEU A 72 -19.46 -8.21 42.81
C LEU A 72 -19.91 -8.26 44.27
N LYS A 73 -20.79 -9.20 44.65
CA LYS A 73 -21.20 -9.40 46.06
C LYS A 73 -20.10 -10.05 46.89
N GLU A 74 -19.22 -10.82 46.26
CA GLU A 74 -18.09 -11.50 46.88
C GLU A 74 -16.87 -10.58 47.05
N GLY A 75 -16.98 -9.30 46.64
CA GLY A 75 -15.98 -8.26 46.85
C GLY A 75 -15.10 -7.97 45.64
N GLU A 76 -15.37 -8.60 44.50
CA GLU A 76 -14.60 -8.37 43.28
C GLU A 76 -14.88 -6.99 42.67
N SER A 77 -13.84 -6.40 42.09
CA SER A 77 -13.91 -5.01 41.60
C SER A 77 -13.46 -4.84 40.16
N THR A 78 -12.77 -5.83 39.56
CA THR A 78 -12.28 -5.73 38.19
C THR A 78 -12.80 -6.85 37.29
N TRP A 79 -12.86 -6.58 35.99
CA TRP A 79 -13.20 -7.59 34.98
C TRP A 79 -12.24 -8.79 34.97
N ASN A 80 -10.96 -8.57 35.32
CA ASN A 80 -9.98 -9.64 35.42
C ASN A 80 -10.19 -10.55 36.62
N ASP A 81 -10.91 -10.08 37.65
CA ASP A 81 -11.28 -10.92 38.79
C ASP A 81 -12.47 -11.81 38.42
N VAL A 82 -13.52 -11.22 37.86
CA VAL A 82 -14.69 -11.97 37.34
C VAL A 82 -14.28 -13.08 36.37
N LYS A 83 -13.34 -12.79 35.46
CA LYS A 83 -12.79 -13.80 34.55
C LYS A 83 -12.09 -14.93 35.30
N ARG A 84 -11.29 -14.61 36.32
CA ARG A 84 -10.58 -15.62 37.12
C ARG A 84 -11.55 -16.55 37.82
N ASP A 85 -12.61 -16.01 38.42
CA ASP A 85 -13.64 -16.81 39.07
C ASP A 85 -14.41 -17.68 38.07
N TRP A 86 -14.78 -17.11 36.92
CA TRP A 86 -15.49 -17.85 35.88
C TRP A 86 -14.74 -19.12 35.48
N ILE A 87 -13.42 -19.00 35.29
CA ILE A 87 -12.57 -20.10 34.81
C ILE A 87 -12.47 -21.26 35.82
N LEU A 88 -12.75 -21.03 37.10
CA LEU A 88 -12.73 -22.09 38.11
C LEU A 88 -13.81 -23.13 37.83
N ASP A 89 -15.02 -22.68 37.49
CA ASP A 89 -16.20 -23.53 37.40
C ASP A 89 -16.73 -23.69 35.96
N ASN A 90 -16.35 -22.79 35.03
CA ASN A 90 -16.94 -22.71 33.70
C ASN A 90 -15.87 -22.71 32.59
N PRO A 91 -16.16 -23.33 31.44
CA PRO A 91 -15.25 -23.29 30.30
C PRO A 91 -15.21 -21.88 29.68
N VAL A 92 -14.07 -21.57 29.06
CA VAL A 92 -13.89 -20.38 28.21
C VAL A 92 -13.45 -20.87 26.84
N THR A 93 -14.21 -20.52 25.80
CA THR A 93 -13.84 -20.79 24.41
C THR A 93 -12.81 -19.77 23.96
N LEU A 94 -11.70 -20.21 23.37
CA LEU A 94 -10.68 -19.31 22.85
C LEU A 94 -10.83 -19.13 21.35
N TYR A 95 -10.82 -17.88 20.90
CA TYR A 95 -10.71 -17.53 19.49
C TYR A 95 -9.35 -16.87 19.26
N ASP A 96 -8.44 -17.60 18.63
CA ASP A 96 -7.06 -17.16 18.45
C ASP A 96 -6.88 -16.38 17.14
N VAL A 97 -6.42 -15.14 17.24
CA VAL A 97 -6.15 -14.27 16.08
C VAL A 97 -4.79 -14.54 15.43
N LYS A 98 -3.91 -15.34 16.05
CA LYS A 98 -2.64 -15.85 15.51
C LYS A 98 -1.78 -14.74 14.86
N GLY A 99 -1.43 -13.72 15.62
CA GLY A 99 -0.66 -12.57 15.14
C GLY A 99 -1.42 -11.64 14.20
N GLY A 100 -2.75 -11.73 14.19
CA GLY A 100 -3.63 -10.78 13.53
C GLY A 100 -3.37 -9.34 13.98
N LEU A 101 -3.66 -8.36 13.11
CA LEU A 101 -3.45 -6.95 13.48
C LEU A 101 -4.55 -6.49 14.45
N TRP A 102 -4.18 -6.34 15.71
CA TRP A 102 -4.95 -5.64 16.73
C TRP A 102 -3.97 -4.83 17.61
N TYR A 103 -4.48 -3.83 18.31
CA TYR A 103 -3.68 -2.95 19.15
C TYR A 103 -4.58 -2.35 20.23
N ASP A 104 -4.10 -2.30 21.48
CA ASP A 104 -4.81 -1.63 22.57
C ASP A 104 -4.49 -0.14 22.54
N ILE A 105 -5.52 0.72 22.52
CA ILE A 105 -5.34 2.17 22.35
C ILE A 105 -5.78 2.87 23.63
N ASP A 106 -4.85 2.93 24.59
CA ASP A 106 -5.06 3.60 25.88
C ASP A 106 -4.52 5.04 25.88
N THR A 107 -3.44 5.31 25.14
CA THR A 107 -2.75 6.61 25.13
C THR A 107 -2.72 7.29 23.76
N PRO A 108 -2.53 8.62 23.71
CA PRO A 108 -2.23 9.33 22.46
C PRO A 108 -1.00 8.77 21.73
N GLU A 109 -0.01 8.28 22.46
CA GLU A 109 1.20 7.63 21.95
C GLU A 109 0.88 6.30 21.24
N ASP A 110 -0.01 5.49 21.82
CA ASP A 110 -0.50 4.25 21.19
C ASP A 110 -1.22 4.54 19.88
N LEU A 111 -2.09 5.56 19.88
CA LEU A 111 -2.78 6.00 18.67
C LEU A 111 -1.79 6.46 17.59
N ALA A 112 -0.75 7.21 17.97
CA ALA A 112 0.28 7.64 17.03
C ALA A 112 1.09 6.45 16.47
N ARG A 113 1.42 5.47 17.31
CA ARG A 113 2.16 4.27 16.92
C ARG A 113 1.36 3.39 15.97
N ILE A 114 0.09 3.09 16.29
CA ILE A 114 -0.77 2.27 15.43
C ILE A 114 -1.10 2.97 14.12
N ARG A 115 -1.28 4.30 14.11
CA ARG A 115 -1.44 5.07 12.86
C ARG A 115 -0.22 4.89 11.95
N ASN A 116 1.00 5.01 12.48
CA ASN A 116 2.23 4.82 11.71
C ASN A 116 2.34 3.38 11.16
N LEU A 117 2.00 2.38 11.98
CA LEU A 117 1.99 0.98 11.56
C LEU A 117 0.96 0.72 10.44
N ILE A 118 -0.26 1.22 10.58
CA ILE A 118 -1.32 1.09 9.58
C ILE A 118 -0.90 1.81 8.30
N GLU A 119 -0.40 3.04 8.36
CA GLU A 119 0.08 3.79 7.20
C GLU A 119 1.20 3.03 6.46
N LYS A 120 2.21 2.53 7.18
CA LYS A 120 3.28 1.72 6.57
C LYS A 120 2.76 0.46 5.91
N ARG A 121 1.82 -0.24 6.54
CA ARG A 121 1.29 -1.52 6.02
C ARG A 121 0.30 -1.34 4.87
N THR A 122 -0.48 -0.26 4.89
CA THR A 122 -1.56 -0.03 3.92
C THR A 122 -1.14 0.86 2.76
N LEU A 123 -0.27 1.85 2.97
CA LEU A 123 0.04 2.86 1.96
C LEU A 123 1.26 2.50 1.11
N TRP A 124 2.24 1.82 1.69
CA TRP A 124 3.45 1.40 0.98
C TRP A 124 3.20 0.12 0.20
N LYS A 125 3.49 0.14 -1.11
CA LYS A 125 3.37 -1.05 -1.95
C LYS A 125 4.72 -1.75 -2.04
N PRO A 126 4.79 -3.09 -1.89
CA PRO A 126 6.03 -3.84 -2.16
C PRO A 126 6.59 -3.60 -3.56
N ARG A 127 5.71 -3.23 -4.51
CA ARG A 127 6.05 -2.93 -5.91
C ARG A 127 6.30 -1.45 -6.19
N ASP A 128 6.38 -0.58 -5.19
CA ASP A 128 6.78 0.80 -5.47
C ASP A 128 8.15 0.81 -6.13
N GLY A 129 8.28 1.61 -7.19
CA GLY A 129 9.58 1.91 -7.78
C GLY A 129 10.47 2.69 -6.82
N ILE A 130 11.73 2.85 -7.19
CA ILE A 130 12.75 3.45 -6.30
C ILE A 130 12.38 4.90 -5.98
N ILE A 131 11.96 5.67 -6.98
CA ILE A 131 11.58 7.07 -6.80
C ILE A 131 10.31 7.15 -5.95
N SER A 132 9.31 6.33 -6.25
CA SER A 132 8.10 6.29 -5.44
C SER A 132 8.42 5.97 -3.99
N ARG A 133 9.23 4.95 -3.73
CA ARG A 133 9.56 4.49 -2.37
C ARG A 133 10.31 5.53 -1.54
N TYR A 134 11.35 6.14 -2.10
CA TYR A 134 12.26 6.98 -1.32
C TYR A 134 11.96 8.48 -1.44
N LEU A 135 11.34 8.92 -2.53
CA LEU A 135 11.04 10.33 -2.78
C LEU A 135 9.55 10.62 -2.69
N ASN A 136 8.69 9.91 -3.43
CA ASN A 136 7.29 10.29 -3.54
C ASN A 136 6.50 9.93 -2.27
N ARG A 137 6.63 8.70 -1.74
CA ARG A 137 5.84 8.18 -0.60
C ARG A 137 5.88 9.07 0.64
N PRO A 138 7.05 9.58 1.07
CA PRO A 138 7.09 10.54 2.18
C PRO A 138 6.21 11.76 1.96
N ILE A 139 6.08 12.24 0.72
CA ILE A 139 5.32 13.43 0.37
C ILE A 139 3.85 13.06 0.12
N SER A 140 3.59 12.04 -0.70
CA SER A 140 2.24 11.61 -1.08
C SER A 140 1.43 11.19 0.13
N ILE A 141 2.00 10.43 1.08
CA ILE A 141 1.27 9.99 2.28
C ILE A 141 0.78 11.18 3.11
N ARG A 142 1.58 12.24 3.23
CA ARG A 142 1.18 13.47 3.93
C ARG A 142 0.02 14.16 3.22
N ILE A 143 0.09 14.25 1.89
CA ILE A 143 -0.97 14.83 1.06
C ILE A 143 -2.25 13.98 1.13
N SER A 144 -2.13 12.66 0.99
CA SER A 144 -3.23 11.70 1.10
C SER A 144 -3.93 11.75 2.43
N ASN A 145 -3.20 11.92 3.54
CA ASN A 145 -3.80 12.12 4.85
C ASN A 145 -4.59 13.43 4.98
N LEU A 146 -4.25 14.45 4.20
CA LEU A 146 -5.05 15.68 4.10
C LEU A 146 -6.29 15.43 3.23
N PHE A 147 -6.15 14.83 2.06
CA PHE A 147 -7.28 14.46 1.19
C PHE A 147 -8.23 13.45 1.84
N ALA A 148 -7.73 12.61 2.74
CA ALA A 148 -8.53 11.68 3.54
C ALA A 148 -9.57 12.41 4.40
N LYS A 149 -9.27 13.64 4.84
CA LYS A 149 -10.13 14.48 5.67
C LYS A 149 -11.15 15.31 4.88
N THR A 150 -11.09 15.30 3.56
CA THR A 150 -11.98 16.07 2.67
C THR A 150 -12.92 15.14 1.90
N PRO A 151 -13.98 15.64 1.23
CA PRO A 151 -14.85 14.80 0.39
C PRO A 151 -14.21 14.38 -0.95
N ILE A 152 -12.95 14.73 -1.22
CA ILE A 152 -12.27 14.42 -2.48
C ILE A 152 -12.19 12.91 -2.69
N THR A 153 -12.62 12.45 -3.87
CA THR A 153 -12.60 11.03 -4.26
C THR A 153 -11.27 10.63 -4.90
N PRO A 154 -10.87 9.34 -4.85
CA PRO A 154 -9.67 8.86 -5.54
C PRO A 154 -9.63 9.24 -7.02
N ASN A 155 -10.73 9.04 -7.75
CA ASN A 155 -10.79 9.37 -9.18
C ASN A 155 -10.58 10.87 -9.46
N GLN A 156 -10.99 11.76 -8.55
CA GLN A 156 -10.68 13.20 -8.67
C GLN A 156 -9.18 13.48 -8.49
N VAL A 157 -8.51 12.73 -7.62
CA VAL A 157 -7.05 12.81 -7.45
C VAL A 157 -6.35 12.29 -8.72
N THR A 158 -6.81 11.18 -9.30
CA THR A 158 -6.32 10.68 -10.60
C THR A 158 -6.46 11.75 -11.68
N MET A 159 -7.65 12.38 -11.82
CA MET A 159 -7.88 13.45 -12.79
C MET A 159 -6.98 14.68 -12.54
N LEU A 160 -6.74 15.04 -11.28
CA LEU A 160 -5.83 16.13 -10.92
C LEU A 160 -4.39 15.81 -11.34
N SER A 161 -3.90 14.60 -11.07
CA SER A 161 -2.56 14.17 -11.47
C SER A 161 -2.41 14.21 -13.00
N PHE A 162 -3.42 13.77 -13.73
CA PHE A 162 -3.46 13.83 -15.18
C PHE A 162 -3.44 15.27 -15.70
N PHE A 163 -4.20 16.18 -15.10
CA PHE A 163 -4.18 17.60 -15.47
C PHE A 163 -2.81 18.24 -15.25
N ILE A 164 -2.12 17.89 -14.15
CA ILE A 164 -0.74 18.35 -13.90
C ILE A 164 0.22 17.78 -14.97
N ALA A 165 0.01 16.54 -15.41
CA ALA A 165 0.79 15.96 -16.51
C ALA A 165 0.53 16.67 -17.85
N LEU A 166 -0.70 17.13 -18.11
CA LEU A 166 -1.01 17.97 -19.28
C LEU A 166 -0.27 19.31 -19.23
N ILE A 167 -0.22 19.96 -18.06
CA ILE A 167 0.57 21.18 -17.85
C ILE A 167 2.05 20.90 -18.14
N SER A 168 2.58 19.79 -17.63
CA SER A 168 3.95 19.36 -17.92
C SER A 168 4.21 19.23 -19.43
N ALA A 169 3.34 18.49 -20.13
CA ALA A 169 3.44 18.30 -21.58
C ALA A 169 3.41 19.63 -22.34
N PHE A 170 2.47 20.52 -21.98
CA PHE A 170 2.35 21.85 -22.57
C PHE A 170 3.61 22.68 -22.35
N LEU A 171 4.12 22.75 -21.12
CA LEU A 171 5.33 23.49 -20.77
C LEU A 171 6.57 22.95 -21.52
N PHE A 172 6.72 21.63 -21.61
CA PHE A 172 7.78 21.06 -22.43
C PHE A 172 7.65 21.46 -23.91
N GLY A 173 6.43 21.52 -24.45
CA GLY A 173 6.15 21.94 -25.81
C GLY A 173 6.53 23.39 -26.13
N LEU A 174 6.60 24.27 -25.13
CA LEU A 174 7.05 25.65 -25.32
C LEU A 174 8.54 25.77 -25.63
N GLY A 175 9.34 24.77 -25.28
CA GLY A 175 10.76 24.65 -25.67
C GLY A 175 11.75 25.58 -24.95
N TYR A 176 11.34 26.75 -24.48
CA TYR A 176 12.25 27.69 -23.82
C TYR A 176 12.68 27.23 -22.41
N ARG A 177 13.88 27.65 -21.99
CA ARG A 177 14.58 27.11 -20.82
C ARG A 177 13.74 27.05 -19.54
N ALA A 178 13.04 28.13 -19.17
CA ALA A 178 12.23 28.16 -17.96
C ALA A 178 11.03 27.21 -18.06
N ALA A 179 10.36 27.12 -19.22
CA ALA A 179 9.27 26.18 -19.41
C ALA A 179 9.74 24.72 -19.35
N LEU A 180 10.94 24.39 -19.81
CA LEU A 180 11.50 23.04 -19.64
C LEU A 180 11.71 22.68 -18.16
N ILE A 181 12.19 23.63 -17.34
CA ILE A 181 12.36 23.41 -15.90
C ILE A 181 11.00 23.15 -15.25
N PHE A 182 10.04 24.04 -15.47
CA PHE A 182 8.72 23.92 -14.87
C PHE A 182 7.95 22.71 -15.39
N GLY A 183 8.09 22.36 -16.68
CA GLY A 183 7.55 21.13 -17.25
C GLY A 183 8.11 19.90 -16.55
N GLY A 184 9.42 19.85 -16.35
CA GLY A 184 10.06 18.78 -15.58
C GLY A 184 9.57 18.67 -14.14
N ILE A 185 9.50 19.80 -13.43
CA ILE A 185 8.97 19.84 -12.05
C ILE A 185 7.50 19.38 -12.02
N SER A 186 6.68 19.83 -12.98
CA SER A 186 5.29 19.40 -13.10
C SER A 186 5.16 17.90 -13.35
N ALA A 187 6.04 17.29 -14.16
CA ALA A 187 6.08 15.82 -14.34
C ALA A 187 6.37 15.09 -13.03
N GLN A 188 7.27 15.60 -12.20
CA GLN A 188 7.55 15.00 -10.90
C GLN A 188 6.40 15.19 -9.92
N ILE A 189 5.77 16.37 -9.92
CA ILE A 189 4.60 16.65 -9.08
C ILE A 189 3.43 15.74 -9.48
N SER A 190 3.16 15.55 -10.78
CA SER A 190 2.12 14.61 -11.21
C SER A 190 2.39 13.21 -10.68
N SER A 191 3.64 12.72 -10.71
CA SER A 191 4.02 11.43 -10.13
C SER A 191 3.73 11.32 -8.62
N ILE A 192 3.88 12.40 -7.87
CA ILE A 192 3.59 12.42 -6.42
C ILE A 192 2.07 12.39 -6.18
N ILE A 193 1.31 13.21 -6.91
CA ILE A 193 -0.15 13.30 -6.77
C ILE A 193 -0.84 12.02 -7.26
N ASP A 194 -0.34 11.42 -8.32
CA ASP A 194 -0.73 10.09 -8.81
C ASP A 194 -0.65 9.04 -7.71
N GLY A 195 0.48 8.98 -6.99
CA GLY A 195 0.64 8.08 -5.85
C GLY A 195 -0.40 8.27 -4.73
N CYS A 196 -1.03 9.45 -4.65
CA CYS A 196 -2.05 9.77 -3.66
C CYS A 196 -3.41 9.12 -3.95
N ASP A 197 -3.76 8.83 -5.21
CA ASP A 197 -5.10 8.34 -5.54
C ASP A 197 -5.38 6.96 -4.90
N GLY A 198 -4.43 6.05 -5.00
CA GLY A 198 -4.49 4.71 -4.46
C GLY A 198 -4.31 4.72 -2.95
N GLU A 199 -3.54 5.66 -2.41
CA GLU A 199 -3.45 5.87 -0.96
C GLU A 199 -4.81 6.31 -0.41
N VAL A 200 -5.44 7.34 -1.00
CA VAL A 200 -6.79 7.82 -0.62
C VAL A 200 -7.84 6.71 -0.81
N ALA A 201 -7.76 5.92 -1.89
CA ALA A 201 -8.66 4.79 -2.11
C ALA A 201 -8.54 3.71 -1.04
N ARG A 202 -7.32 3.46 -0.51
CA ARG A 202 -7.10 2.50 0.57
C ARG A 202 -7.54 3.05 1.92
N ILE A 203 -7.24 4.32 2.21
CA ILE A 203 -7.63 4.98 3.46
C ILE A 203 -9.16 5.07 3.57
N LYS A 204 -9.85 5.46 2.50
CA LYS A 204 -11.31 5.61 2.49
C LYS A 204 -12.09 4.32 2.19
N GLY A 205 -11.40 3.21 1.91
CA GLY A 205 -12.05 1.96 1.49
C GLY A 205 -12.77 2.07 0.13
N MET A 206 -12.38 3.00 -0.73
CA MET A 206 -13.00 3.31 -2.03
C MET A 206 -12.24 2.68 -3.22
N SER A 207 -11.49 1.60 -2.99
CA SER A 207 -10.76 0.91 -4.06
C SER A 207 -11.75 0.22 -5.01
N SER A 208 -11.63 0.46 -6.32
CA SER A 208 -12.53 -0.10 -7.34
C SER A 208 -11.79 -0.55 -8.60
N PRO A 209 -12.30 -1.55 -9.34
CA PRO A 209 -11.72 -1.96 -10.63
C PRO A 209 -11.72 -0.83 -11.66
N PHE A 210 -12.79 -0.03 -11.69
CA PHE A 210 -12.88 1.12 -12.60
C PHE A 210 -11.82 2.18 -12.28
N GLY A 211 -11.61 2.50 -10.99
CA GLY A 211 -10.56 3.44 -10.59
C GLY A 211 -9.17 2.98 -11.02
N ALA A 212 -8.85 1.69 -10.80
CA ALA A 212 -7.57 1.11 -11.23
C ALA A 212 -7.40 1.12 -12.77
N TYR A 213 -8.50 0.91 -13.51
CA TYR A 213 -8.52 1.03 -14.97
C TYR A 213 -8.30 2.48 -15.43
N LEU A 214 -9.01 3.43 -14.82
CA LEU A 214 -8.92 4.86 -15.16
C LEU A 214 -7.50 5.40 -14.93
N ASP A 215 -6.94 5.16 -13.74
CA ASP A 215 -5.55 5.46 -13.36
C ASP A 215 -4.58 4.91 -14.41
N SER A 216 -4.74 3.63 -14.70
CA SER A 216 -3.96 2.95 -15.73
C SER A 216 -4.06 3.57 -17.13
N VAL A 217 -5.23 3.99 -17.57
CA VAL A 217 -5.37 4.55 -18.93
C VAL A 217 -4.76 5.96 -18.98
N LEU A 218 -5.08 6.80 -18.00
CA LEU A 218 -4.63 8.19 -17.96
C LEU A 218 -3.10 8.30 -17.80
N ASP A 219 -2.47 7.38 -17.07
CA ASP A 219 -1.01 7.26 -17.01
C ASP A 219 -0.36 7.15 -18.37
N ARG A 220 -0.94 6.32 -19.24
CA ARG A 220 -0.37 6.03 -20.55
C ARG A 220 -0.56 7.20 -21.50
N TRP A 221 -1.68 7.91 -21.37
CA TRP A 221 -1.91 9.17 -22.07
C TRP A 221 -0.96 10.26 -21.58
N ALA A 222 -0.80 10.41 -20.26
CA ALA A 222 0.12 11.37 -19.64
C ALA A 222 1.56 11.15 -20.11
N ASP A 223 2.08 9.93 -20.02
CA ASP A 223 3.44 9.59 -20.46
C ASP A 223 3.62 9.94 -21.94
N GLY A 224 2.66 9.58 -22.80
CA GLY A 224 2.71 9.87 -24.23
C GLY A 224 2.70 11.37 -24.55
N LEU A 225 1.84 12.12 -23.86
CA LEU A 225 1.74 13.58 -24.04
C LEU A 225 2.98 14.31 -23.54
N ILE A 226 3.57 13.88 -22.42
CA ILE A 226 4.83 14.46 -21.92
C ILE A 226 5.97 14.20 -22.91
N ILE A 227 6.13 12.96 -23.38
CA ILE A 227 7.14 12.61 -24.39
C ILE A 227 6.93 13.44 -25.66
N PHE A 228 5.69 13.56 -26.12
CA PHE A 228 5.34 14.39 -27.27
C PHE A 228 5.74 15.86 -27.05
N GLY A 229 5.36 16.45 -25.91
CA GLY A 229 5.72 17.83 -25.56
C GLY A 229 7.23 18.05 -25.53
N MET A 230 7.98 17.13 -24.93
CA MET A 230 9.45 17.16 -24.90
C MET A 230 10.05 17.14 -26.31
N ALA A 231 9.57 16.25 -27.17
CA ALA A 231 10.05 16.11 -28.54
C ALA A 231 9.66 17.31 -29.41
N PHE A 232 8.42 17.77 -29.29
CA PHE A 232 7.88 18.91 -30.04
C PHE A 232 8.63 20.20 -29.72
N GLY A 233 8.76 20.54 -28.43
CA GLY A 233 9.49 21.74 -28.00
C GLY A 233 10.96 21.70 -28.42
N TYR A 234 11.61 20.54 -28.31
CA TYR A 234 12.98 20.35 -28.76
C TYR A 234 13.11 20.49 -30.30
N SER A 235 12.18 19.89 -31.05
CA SER A 235 12.15 19.92 -32.52
C SER A 235 12.02 21.33 -33.06
N ILE A 236 11.16 22.17 -32.47
CA ILE A 236 10.96 23.55 -32.89
C ILE A 236 12.21 24.37 -32.58
N LEU A 237 12.74 24.28 -31.37
CA LEU A 237 13.85 25.13 -30.94
C LEU A 237 15.16 24.83 -31.69
N HIS A 238 15.42 23.55 -32.01
CA HIS A 238 16.66 23.12 -32.64
C HIS A 238 16.52 22.74 -34.12
N SER A 239 15.32 22.87 -34.71
CA SER A 239 15.00 22.40 -36.07
C SER A 239 15.44 20.95 -36.32
N SER A 240 15.33 20.11 -35.29
CA SER A 240 15.88 18.75 -35.27
C SER A 240 14.80 17.71 -35.52
N ILE A 241 14.72 17.19 -36.76
CA ILE A 241 13.79 16.11 -37.11
C ILE A 241 14.17 14.78 -36.43
N SER A 242 15.45 14.60 -36.07
CA SER A 242 15.98 13.37 -35.47
C SER A 242 15.43 13.08 -34.06
N ILE A 243 14.79 14.06 -33.41
CA ILE A 243 14.16 13.84 -32.09
C ILE A 243 12.91 12.94 -32.17
N TRP A 244 12.22 12.91 -33.32
CA TRP A 244 10.96 12.16 -33.45
C TRP A 244 11.17 10.63 -33.40
N PRO A 245 12.15 10.03 -34.09
CA PRO A 245 12.50 8.62 -33.88
C PRO A 245 12.89 8.30 -32.42
N ILE A 246 13.60 9.21 -31.75
CA ILE A 246 13.99 9.05 -30.34
C ILE A 246 12.75 9.09 -29.43
N ALA A 247 11.82 10.00 -29.69
CA ALA A 247 10.56 10.10 -28.96
C ALA A 247 9.68 8.86 -29.17
N LEU A 248 9.63 8.34 -30.39
CA LEU A 248 8.95 7.08 -30.70
C LEU A 248 9.56 5.92 -29.92
N LEU A 249 10.89 5.83 -29.86
CA LEU A 249 11.60 4.83 -29.06
C LEU A 249 11.22 4.94 -27.57
N ALA A 250 11.21 6.16 -27.02
CA ALA A 250 10.79 6.42 -25.63
C ALA A 250 9.35 6.00 -25.36
N LEU A 251 8.44 6.29 -26.29
CA LEU A 251 7.03 5.94 -26.20
C LEU A 251 6.84 4.42 -26.23
N LEU A 252 7.46 3.74 -27.20
CA LEU A 252 7.41 2.28 -27.33
C LEU A 252 7.99 1.58 -26.11
N GLY A 253 9.14 2.04 -25.60
CA GLY A 253 9.73 1.52 -24.36
C GLY A 253 8.81 1.69 -23.15
N SER A 254 8.22 2.87 -22.99
CA SER A 254 7.32 3.18 -21.86
C SER A 254 6.03 2.34 -21.88
N ILE A 255 5.43 2.18 -23.06
CA ILE A 255 4.24 1.35 -23.26
C ILE A 255 4.59 -0.13 -23.06
N SER A 256 5.71 -0.60 -23.59
CA SER A 256 6.11 -2.02 -23.50
C SER A 256 6.30 -2.48 -22.06
N VAL A 257 6.93 -1.66 -21.20
CA VAL A 257 7.09 -1.99 -19.78
C VAL A 257 5.73 -2.12 -19.10
N SER A 258 4.81 -1.18 -19.34
CA SER A 258 3.49 -1.18 -18.72
C SER A 258 2.62 -2.33 -19.25
N TYR A 259 2.65 -2.57 -20.56
CA TYR A 259 1.87 -3.61 -21.23
C TYR A 259 2.30 -5.02 -20.82
N THR A 260 3.61 -5.29 -20.78
CA THR A 260 4.11 -6.61 -20.35
C THR A 260 3.69 -6.94 -18.92
N GLU A 261 3.68 -5.95 -18.02
CA GLU A 261 3.21 -6.12 -16.64
C GLU A 261 1.69 -6.38 -16.62
N SER A 262 0.89 -5.48 -17.17
CA SER A 262 -0.58 -5.62 -17.17
C SER A 262 -1.06 -6.90 -17.87
N LYS A 263 -0.42 -7.29 -18.98
CA LYS A 263 -0.79 -8.51 -19.71
C LYS A 263 -0.44 -9.77 -18.93
N PHE A 264 0.70 -9.80 -18.24
CA PHE A 264 1.05 -10.90 -17.35
C PHE A 264 0.02 -11.03 -16.22
N GLU A 265 -0.31 -9.95 -15.54
CA GLU A 265 -1.28 -9.99 -14.43
C GLU A 265 -2.66 -10.44 -14.89
N SER A 266 -3.11 -9.96 -16.05
CA SER A 266 -4.39 -10.36 -16.64
C SER A 266 -4.46 -11.84 -17.02
N LEU A 267 -3.34 -12.45 -17.44
CA LEU A 267 -3.32 -13.85 -17.88
C LEU A 267 -3.08 -14.82 -16.72
N PHE A 268 -2.22 -14.47 -15.78
CA PHE A 268 -1.79 -15.37 -14.70
C PHE A 268 -2.49 -15.11 -13.36
N GLY A 269 -3.32 -14.06 -13.26
CA GLY A 269 -4.07 -13.70 -12.06
C GLY A 269 -3.19 -13.34 -10.85
N LYS A 270 -1.89 -13.16 -11.07
CA LYS A 270 -0.89 -12.88 -10.05
C LYS A 270 0.08 -11.82 -10.55
N PRO A 271 0.71 -11.10 -9.63
CA PRO A 271 1.62 -10.05 -10.04
C PRO A 271 2.95 -10.53 -10.59
N LEU A 272 3.50 -9.74 -11.51
CA LEU A 272 4.84 -9.93 -12.02
C LEU A 272 5.87 -9.47 -10.97
N LEU A 273 6.26 -10.39 -10.10
CA LEU A 273 7.29 -10.18 -9.08
C LEU A 273 8.59 -10.83 -9.54
N LEU A 274 9.42 -10.05 -10.25
CA LEU A 274 10.78 -10.46 -10.57
C LEU A 274 11.71 -9.97 -9.46
N SER A 275 12.57 -10.87 -8.96
CA SER A 275 13.45 -10.66 -7.80
C SER A 275 14.47 -9.54 -7.99
N TRP A 276 14.90 -9.29 -9.23
CA TRP A 276 15.73 -8.15 -9.64
C TRP A 276 15.22 -7.61 -10.99
N GLY A 277 15.29 -6.29 -11.17
CA GLY A 277 14.88 -5.63 -12.41
C GLY A 277 15.46 -4.22 -12.55
N LEU A 278 15.46 -3.70 -13.77
CA LEU A 278 15.91 -2.34 -14.05
C LEU A 278 14.92 -1.32 -13.46
N PRO A 279 15.38 -0.15 -12.97
CA PRO A 279 14.52 0.89 -12.41
C PRO A 279 13.80 1.67 -13.51
N VAL A 280 12.91 1.00 -14.25
CA VAL A 280 12.20 1.55 -15.44
C VAL A 280 10.70 1.78 -15.20
N LYS A 281 10.29 1.69 -13.94
CA LYS A 281 8.91 1.98 -13.55
C LYS A 281 8.56 3.44 -13.83
N ARG A 282 7.26 3.72 -13.89
CA ARG A 282 6.74 5.03 -14.30
C ARG A 282 7.29 6.18 -13.45
N ASP A 283 7.39 5.97 -12.14
CA ASP A 283 8.01 6.92 -11.20
C ASP A 283 9.44 7.30 -11.58
N SER A 284 10.23 6.32 -12.03
CA SER A 284 11.61 6.53 -12.47
C SER A 284 11.65 7.26 -13.80
N ARG A 285 10.70 7.01 -14.72
CA ARG A 285 10.58 7.73 -15.99
C ARG A 285 10.22 9.21 -15.79
N LEU A 286 9.20 9.51 -14.97
CA LEU A 286 8.79 10.88 -14.69
C LEU A 286 9.90 11.68 -14.00
N PHE A 287 10.66 11.03 -13.12
CA PHE A 287 11.86 11.63 -12.54
C PHE A 287 12.94 11.92 -13.59
N LEU A 288 13.18 11.00 -14.53
CA LEU A 288 14.09 11.25 -15.65
C LEU A 288 13.60 12.40 -16.54
N PHE A 289 12.30 12.53 -16.79
CA PHE A 289 11.75 13.68 -17.51
C PHE A 289 12.00 15.00 -16.77
N MET A 290 11.86 14.99 -15.44
CA MET A 290 12.24 16.13 -14.60
C MET A 290 13.71 16.51 -14.80
N LEU A 291 14.63 15.55 -14.71
CA LEU A 291 16.05 15.79 -14.97
C LEU A 291 16.30 16.29 -16.40
N GLY A 292 15.59 15.74 -17.38
CA GLY A 292 15.64 16.16 -18.78
C GLY A 292 15.32 17.64 -18.97
N GLY A 293 14.26 18.11 -18.32
CA GLY A 293 13.86 19.52 -18.34
C GLY A 293 14.79 20.42 -17.53
N VAL A 294 15.16 20.00 -16.31
CA VAL A 294 16.01 20.78 -15.40
C VAL A 294 17.41 20.97 -15.97
N PHE A 295 18.01 19.93 -16.54
CA PHE A 295 19.38 19.99 -17.09
C PHE A 295 19.43 20.22 -18.61
N ASN A 296 18.28 20.35 -19.27
CA ASN A 296 18.18 20.50 -20.73
C ASN A 296 18.86 19.35 -21.52
N ILE A 297 18.69 18.12 -21.05
CA ILE A 297 19.26 16.88 -21.63
C ILE A 297 18.17 15.97 -22.21
N ILE A 298 17.13 16.57 -22.79
CA ILE A 298 15.92 15.89 -23.28
C ILE A 298 16.22 14.71 -24.21
N PRO A 299 17.05 14.83 -25.27
CA PRO A 299 17.30 13.69 -26.16
C PRO A 299 17.93 12.50 -25.43
N LEU A 300 18.88 12.75 -24.53
CA LEU A 300 19.55 11.72 -23.74
C LEU A 300 18.54 10.99 -22.84
N VAL A 301 17.67 11.74 -22.16
CA VAL A 301 16.63 11.17 -21.31
C VAL A 301 15.66 10.30 -22.11
N LEU A 302 15.21 10.76 -23.28
CA LEU A 302 14.31 9.98 -24.13
C LEU A 302 14.98 8.68 -24.64
N ILE A 303 16.27 8.74 -25.02
CA ILE A 303 17.05 7.54 -25.37
C ILE A 303 17.10 6.57 -24.19
N ILE A 304 17.47 7.04 -23.00
CA ILE A 304 17.57 6.20 -21.79
C ILE A 304 16.22 5.53 -21.49
N VAL A 305 15.13 6.30 -21.47
CA VAL A 305 13.78 5.78 -21.18
C VAL A 305 13.36 4.74 -22.22
N GLY A 306 13.57 5.02 -23.50
CA GLY A 306 13.21 4.11 -24.59
C GLY A 306 14.02 2.82 -24.57
N SER A 307 15.35 2.94 -24.53
CA SER A 307 16.27 1.79 -24.53
C SER A 307 16.08 0.92 -23.29
N LEU A 308 16.07 1.50 -22.08
CA LEU A 308 15.87 0.70 -20.86
C LEU A 308 14.49 0.06 -20.81
N GLY A 309 13.45 0.74 -21.32
CA GLY A 309 12.10 0.19 -21.40
C GLY A 309 12.04 -1.05 -22.29
N ILE A 310 12.63 -0.98 -23.50
CA ILE A 310 12.71 -2.12 -24.41
C ILE A 310 13.54 -3.26 -23.81
N ILE A 311 14.72 -2.95 -23.25
CA ILE A 311 15.59 -3.96 -22.64
C ILE A 311 14.86 -4.69 -21.51
N GLU A 312 14.16 -3.97 -20.63
CA GLU A 312 13.38 -4.58 -19.56
C GLU A 312 12.23 -5.44 -20.12
N SER A 313 11.51 -4.98 -21.14
CA SER A 313 10.45 -5.76 -21.77
C SER A 313 10.99 -7.05 -22.38
N LEU A 314 12.12 -7.01 -23.08
CA LEU A 314 12.78 -8.19 -23.62
C LEU A 314 13.25 -9.12 -22.51
N ARG A 315 13.86 -8.59 -21.44
CA ARG A 315 14.26 -9.38 -20.27
C ARG A 315 13.08 -10.11 -19.64
N ARG A 316 11.95 -9.41 -19.45
CA ARG A 316 10.71 -10.01 -18.93
C ARG A 316 10.21 -11.14 -19.83
N LEU A 317 10.21 -10.93 -21.15
CA LEU A 317 9.82 -11.97 -22.10
C LEU A 317 10.74 -13.18 -22.00
N LEU A 318 12.07 -12.99 -22.05
CA LEU A 318 13.06 -14.07 -21.97
C LEU A 318 12.97 -14.89 -20.68
N LEU A 319 12.72 -14.24 -19.53
CA LEU A 319 12.55 -14.92 -18.25
C LEU A 319 11.23 -15.69 -18.14
N LEU A 320 10.23 -15.31 -18.94
CA LEU A 320 8.90 -15.92 -18.98
C LEU A 320 8.74 -16.92 -20.12
N ILE A 321 9.73 -17.04 -21.02
CA ILE A 321 9.80 -18.18 -21.94
C ILE A 321 9.79 -19.42 -21.06
N PRO A 322 8.87 -20.38 -21.28
CA PRO A 322 8.90 -21.64 -20.57
C PRO A 322 10.29 -22.23 -20.72
N GLN A 323 11.07 -22.29 -19.64
CA GLN A 323 12.22 -23.16 -19.60
C GLN A 323 11.62 -24.54 -19.79
N GLY A 324 11.89 -25.13 -20.95
CA GLY A 324 11.11 -26.24 -21.49
C GLY A 324 10.83 -27.31 -20.45
N GLU A 325 9.68 -27.96 -20.65
CA GLU A 325 9.52 -29.39 -20.38
C GLU A 325 10.89 -30.09 -20.41
N LYS A 326 11.54 -30.18 -19.25
CA LYS A 326 12.47 -31.27 -18.99
C LYS A 326 11.54 -32.45 -18.82
N SER A 327 11.22 -33.05 -19.96
CA SER A 327 10.52 -34.30 -20.13
C SER A 327 11.05 -35.32 -19.11
N GLN A 328 10.23 -35.55 -18.08
CA GLN A 328 10.11 -36.84 -17.41
C GLN A 328 8.79 -37.45 -17.87
#